data_AF-A0A7K9DN87-F1
#
_entry.id   AF-A0A7K9DN87-F1
#
_cell.length_a   1.000
_cell.length_b   1.000
_cell.length_c   1.000
_cell.angle_alpha   90.00
_cell.angle_beta   90.00
_cell.angle_gamma   90.00
#
_symmetry.space_group_name_H-M   'P 1'
#
loop_
_entity.id
_entity.type
_entity.pdbx_description
1 polymer ?
#
loop_
_entity_poly.entity_id
_entity_poly.type
_entity_poly.pdbx_seq_one_letter_code
_entity_poly.pdbx_strand_id
1 'polypeptide(L)'
;VDNEEAARVLLFQLAFQNANADCQKVITPIRNSAKSIAELLKACQNVGSEEHQASVLAAALAQQLMVGTVALKCFGCGKEGHIRKECPTRGGGQKRNSKRQPTMLCPRCRKGYHWSNQCRSKFNQGHFMQGNGKRGARPGTPRVNNRVYSGQEMPPVPV
;
A
#
# COMPACT_ATOMS: atom_id res chain seq x y z
N VAL A 1 49.33 5.25 48.69
CA VAL A 1 49.06 4.73 47.33
C VAL A 1 47.60 5.03 47.06
N ASP A 2 47.32 6.21 46.52
CA ASP A 2 45.96 6.54 46.13
C ASP A 2 45.67 5.72 44.88
N ASN A 3 44.77 4.74 45.03
CA ASN A 3 44.39 3.87 43.94
C ASN A 3 43.40 4.64 43.04
N GLU A 4 43.95 5.52 42.22
CA GLU A 4 43.20 6.41 41.33
C GLU A 4 42.27 5.62 40.38
N GLU A 5 42.67 4.42 39.99
CA GLU A 5 41.84 3.49 39.21
C GLU A 5 40.64 2.98 40.01
N ALA A 6 40.83 2.58 41.27
CA ALA A 6 39.73 2.19 42.14
C ALA A 6 38.79 3.37 42.42
N ALA A 7 39.33 4.57 42.67
CA ALA A 7 38.53 5.77 42.86
C ALA A 7 37.67 6.08 41.62
N ARG A 8 38.25 5.92 40.43
CA ARG A 8 37.54 6.09 39.16
C ARG A 8 36.41 5.07 38.97
N VAL A 9 36.65 3.79 39.21
CA VAL A 9 35.61 2.75 39.09
C VAL A 9 34.44 3.03 40.05
N LEU A 10 34.75 3.41 41.29
CA LEU A 10 33.75 3.78 42.28
C LEU A 10 32.95 5.03 41.86
N LEU A 11 33.62 6.05 41.35
CA LEU A 11 33.00 7.29 40.86
C LEU A 11 32.03 7.01 39.70
N PHE A 12 32.42 6.17 38.74
CA PHE A 12 31.56 5.77 37.61
C PHE A 12 30.36 4.95 38.07
N GLN A 13 30.57 4.05 39.03
CA GLN A 13 29.49 3.24 39.60
C GLN A 13 28.45 4.09 40.34
N LEU A 14 28.92 5.04 41.16
CA LEU A 14 28.05 5.97 41.86
C LEU A 14 27.29 6.87 40.90
N ALA A 15 27.95 7.40 39.86
CA ALA A 15 27.30 8.19 38.83
C ALA A 15 26.18 7.42 38.11
N PHE A 16 26.40 6.14 37.81
CA PHE A 16 25.38 5.28 37.20
C PHE A 16 24.19 5.03 38.13
N GLN A 17 24.46 4.64 39.37
CA GLN A 17 23.42 4.28 40.35
C GLN A 17 22.55 5.48 40.75
N ASN A 18 23.13 6.67 40.81
CA ASN A 18 22.40 7.90 41.14
C ASN A 18 21.73 8.57 39.93
N ALA A 19 22.03 8.13 38.70
CA ALA A 19 21.35 8.64 37.52
C ALA A 19 19.88 8.19 37.47
N ASN A 20 19.04 9.00 36.84
CA ASN A 20 17.64 8.62 36.60
C ASN A 20 17.54 7.41 35.63
N ALA A 21 16.39 6.75 35.60
CA ALA A 21 16.21 5.51 34.82
C ALA A 21 16.45 5.69 33.31
N ASP A 22 16.16 6.87 32.74
CA ASP A 22 16.34 7.13 31.32
C ASP A 22 17.81 7.38 30.98
N CYS A 23 18.52 8.14 31.81
CA CYS A 23 19.96 8.30 31.73
C CYS A 23 20.68 6.96 31.89
N GLN A 24 20.23 6.10 32.82
CA GLN A 24 20.77 4.74 32.98
C GLN A 24 20.68 3.93 31.68
N LYS A 25 19.55 3.97 30.97
CA LYS A 25 19.41 3.29 29.66
C LYS A 25 20.40 3.83 28.63
N VAL A 26 20.60 5.15 28.59
CA VAL A 26 21.51 5.82 27.64
C VAL A 26 22.97 5.52 27.94
N ILE A 27 23.37 5.49 29.21
CA ILE A 27 24.78 5.27 29.60
C ILE A 27 25.16 3.79 29.67
N THR A 28 24.22 2.87 29.84
CA THR A 28 24.48 1.42 29.87
C THR A 28 25.38 0.92 28.72
N PRO A 29 25.12 1.25 27.43
CA PRO A 29 25.97 0.78 26.33
C PRO A 29 27.38 1.37 26.33
N ILE A 30 27.58 2.56 26.90
CA ILE A 30 28.87 3.28 26.89
C ILE A 30 29.63 3.19 28.22
N ARG A 31 29.02 2.60 29.27
CA ARG A 31 29.55 2.57 30.63
C ARG A 31 30.96 1.99 30.72
N ASN A 32 31.24 0.93 29.97
CA ASN A 32 32.54 0.25 30.00
C ASN A 32 33.55 0.85 29.02
N SER A 33 33.10 1.62 28.04
CA SER A 33 33.95 2.24 27.01
C SER A 33 34.31 3.70 27.32
N ALA A 34 33.55 4.36 28.19
CA ALA A 34 33.73 5.77 28.50
C ALA A 34 35.07 6.01 29.22
N LYS A 35 35.86 6.95 28.68
CA LYS A 35 37.16 7.33 29.21
C LYS A 35 37.07 8.40 30.29
N SER A 36 35.93 9.05 30.46
CA SER A 36 35.68 10.04 31.52
C SER A 36 34.21 10.06 31.92
N ILE A 37 33.91 10.56 33.13
CA ILE A 37 32.52 10.80 33.55
C ILE A 37 31.85 11.85 32.67
N ALA A 38 32.61 12.82 32.17
CA ALA A 38 32.08 13.85 31.27
C ALA A 38 31.45 13.23 30.00
N GLU A 39 31.99 12.12 29.48
CA GLU A 39 31.38 11.39 28.35
C GLU A 39 30.05 10.75 28.73
N LEU A 40 29.93 10.19 29.95
CA LEU A 40 28.66 9.66 30.46
C LEU A 40 27.62 10.77 30.64
N LEU A 41 28.03 11.90 31.23
CA LEU A 41 27.15 13.05 31.45
C LEU A 41 26.70 13.71 30.14
N LYS A 42 27.60 13.77 29.14
CA LYS A 42 27.29 14.32 27.82
C LYS A 42 26.26 13.46 27.08
N ALA A 43 26.32 12.14 27.23
CA ALA A 43 25.31 11.26 26.65
C ALA A 43 23.90 11.53 27.22
N CYS A 44 23.83 12.00 28.47
CA CYS A 44 22.59 12.32 29.17
C CYS A 44 22.07 13.75 28.94
N GLN A 45 22.82 14.61 28.24
CA GLN A 45 22.55 16.05 28.18
C GLN A 45 21.14 16.40 27.68
N ASN A 46 20.61 15.63 26.73
CA ASN A 46 19.30 15.86 26.13
C ASN A 46 18.20 14.95 26.71
N VAL A 47 18.51 14.13 27.72
CA VAL A 47 17.51 13.25 28.34
C VAL A 47 16.49 14.09 29.09
N GLY A 48 15.21 13.91 28.74
CA GLY A 48 14.10 14.69 29.29
C GLY A 48 13.72 15.94 28.51
N SER A 49 14.42 16.27 27.42
CA SER A 49 13.95 17.29 26.47
C SER A 49 12.70 16.84 25.73
N GLU A 50 11.91 17.78 25.23
CA GLU A 50 10.72 17.48 24.42
C GLU A 50 11.07 16.62 23.20
N GLU A 51 12.22 16.90 22.56
CA GLU A 51 12.72 16.09 21.44
C GLU A 51 13.02 14.65 21.83
N HIS A 52 13.63 14.44 23.00
CA HIS A 52 13.93 13.10 23.50
C HIS A 52 12.65 12.34 23.80
N GLN A 53 11.68 12.97 24.45
CA GLN A 53 10.37 12.37 24.73
C GLN A 53 9.62 12.02 23.44
N ALA A 54 9.58 12.92 22.47
CA ALA A 54 8.98 12.67 21.16
C ALA A 54 9.65 11.50 20.42
N SER A 55 10.98 11.42 20.47
CA SER A 55 11.75 10.33 19.87
C SER A 55 11.46 8.98 20.53
N VAL A 56 11.43 8.92 21.86
CA VAL A 56 11.11 7.70 22.61
C VAL A 56 9.67 7.24 22.32
N LEU A 57 8.71 8.18 22.27
CA LEU A 57 7.33 7.88 21.89
C LEU A 57 7.24 7.35 20.46
N ALA A 58 7.92 8.00 19.51
CA ALA A 58 7.95 7.55 18.11
C ALA A 58 8.57 6.14 17.98
N ALA A 59 9.65 5.85 18.72
CA ALA A 59 10.27 4.54 18.74
C ALA A 59 9.33 3.45 19.32
N ALA A 60 8.61 3.76 20.39
CA ALA A 60 7.61 2.86 20.97
C ALA A 60 6.47 2.56 19.98
N LEU A 61 5.96 3.60 19.30
CA LEU A 61 4.95 3.44 18.25
C LEU A 61 5.49 2.62 17.07
N ALA A 62 6.73 2.85 16.65
CA ALA A 62 7.36 2.08 15.58
C ALA A 62 7.48 0.60 15.93
N GLN A 63 7.90 0.26 17.16
CA GLN A 63 7.93 -1.12 17.64
C GLN A 63 6.53 -1.76 17.61
N GLN A 64 5.50 -1.02 18.04
CA GLN A 64 4.11 -1.51 18.01
C GLN A 64 3.60 -1.71 16.58
N LEU A 65 3.95 -0.82 15.65
CA LEU A 65 3.56 -0.92 14.25
C LEU A 65 4.30 -2.05 13.53
N MET A 66 5.55 -2.34 13.88
CA MET A 66 6.29 -3.49 13.36
C MET A 66 5.59 -4.82 13.69
N VAL A 67 4.92 -4.92 14.84
CA VAL A 67 4.07 -6.08 15.18
C VAL A 67 2.78 -6.09 14.34
N GLY A 68 2.24 -4.92 14.00
CA GLY A 68 1.02 -4.77 13.19
C GLY A 68 1.20 -5.08 11.69
N THR A 69 2.41 -4.96 11.14
CA THR A 69 2.68 -5.23 9.72
C THR A 69 2.84 -6.73 9.41
N VAL A 70 3.17 -7.56 10.41
CA VAL A 70 3.39 -9.02 10.24
C VAL A 70 2.10 -9.74 9.82
N ALA A 71 0.93 -9.15 10.04
CA ALA A 71 -0.36 -9.74 9.68
C ALA A 71 -1.02 -9.15 8.42
N LEU A 72 -0.32 -8.32 7.64
CA LEU A 72 -0.88 -7.74 6.41
C LEU A 72 -0.91 -8.76 5.27
N LYS A 73 -1.88 -9.68 5.34
CA LYS A 73 -2.22 -10.61 4.26
C LYS A 73 -3.01 -9.88 3.18
N CYS A 74 -2.57 -9.99 1.94
CA CYS A 74 -3.26 -9.40 0.80
C CYS A 74 -4.63 -10.07 0.58
N PHE A 75 -5.72 -9.32 0.77
CA PHE A 75 -7.09 -9.75 0.45
C PHE A 75 -7.37 -10.00 -1.06
N GLY A 76 -6.34 -9.93 -1.91
CA GLY A 76 -6.43 -10.23 -3.35
C GLY A 76 -5.79 -11.56 -3.72
N CYS A 77 -4.54 -11.80 -3.29
CA CYS A 77 -3.77 -13.01 -3.64
C CYS A 77 -3.44 -13.90 -2.43
N GLY A 78 -3.77 -13.48 -1.21
CA GLY A 78 -3.51 -14.22 0.01
C GLY A 78 -2.05 -14.25 0.46
N LYS A 79 -1.13 -13.56 -0.22
CA LYS A 79 0.28 -13.44 0.19
C LYS A 79 0.45 -12.31 1.22
N GLU A 80 1.37 -12.48 2.14
CA GLU A 80 1.71 -11.48 3.15
C GLU A 80 2.64 -10.38 2.62
N GLY A 81 2.80 -9.30 3.39
CA GLY A 81 3.73 -8.21 3.09
C GLY A 81 3.21 -7.13 2.15
N HIS A 82 1.93 -7.17 1.73
CA HIS A 82 1.34 -6.10 0.94
C HIS A 82 -0.19 -6.07 1.05
N ILE A 83 -0.79 -4.89 0.91
CA ILE A 83 -2.25 -4.77 0.79
C ILE A 83 -2.69 -5.04 -0.64
N ARG A 84 -3.99 -5.31 -0.87
CA ARG A 84 -4.54 -5.49 -2.24
C ARG A 84 -4.19 -4.30 -3.16
N LYS A 85 -3.89 -3.14 -2.59
CA LYS A 85 -3.45 -1.97 -3.33
C LYS A 85 -1.98 -1.96 -3.78
N GLU A 86 -1.10 -2.78 -3.25
CA GLU A 86 0.26 -2.93 -3.81
C GLU A 86 0.45 -4.33 -4.39
N CYS A 87 -0.63 -5.08 -4.55
CA CYS A 87 -0.55 -6.45 -5.02
C CYS A 87 0.12 -6.50 -6.41
N PRO A 88 1.29 -7.16 -6.55
CA PRO A 88 2.01 -7.20 -7.81
C PRO A 88 1.21 -7.95 -8.89
N THR A 89 0.30 -8.83 -8.47
CA THR A 89 -0.66 -9.49 -9.35
C THR A 89 -1.92 -8.64 -9.61
N ARG A 90 -1.86 -7.31 -9.41
CA ARG A 90 -2.91 -6.33 -9.80
C ARG A 90 -3.13 -6.33 -11.31
N GLY A 91 -3.86 -7.34 -11.76
CA GLY A 91 -4.54 -7.39 -13.04
C GLY A 91 -5.82 -8.23 -13.01
N GLY A 92 -6.15 -8.84 -11.86
CA GLY A 92 -7.21 -9.83 -11.72
C GLY A 92 -8.22 -9.48 -10.65
N GLY A 93 -8.84 -8.29 -10.71
CA GLY A 93 -10.24 -8.26 -10.28
C GLY A 93 -10.91 -9.34 -11.10
N GLN A 94 -11.52 -10.35 -10.46
CA GLN A 94 -12.15 -11.50 -11.14
C GLN A 94 -12.83 -10.97 -12.39
N LYS A 95 -12.19 -11.15 -13.56
CA LYS A 95 -12.88 -10.93 -14.81
C LYS A 95 -13.91 -12.03 -14.77
N ARG A 96 -15.14 -11.72 -14.33
CA ARG A 96 -16.31 -12.56 -14.60
C ARG A 96 -16.12 -12.92 -16.06
N ASN A 97 -15.82 -14.19 -16.29
CA ASN A 97 -15.29 -14.63 -17.57
C ASN A 97 -16.29 -14.23 -18.64
N SER A 98 -16.06 -13.10 -19.31
CA SER A 98 -16.97 -12.55 -20.30
C SER A 98 -16.99 -13.40 -21.56
N LYS A 99 -16.17 -14.47 -21.61
CA LYS A 99 -16.21 -15.50 -22.63
C LYS A 99 -17.16 -16.66 -22.32
N ARG A 100 -17.75 -16.75 -21.12
CA ARG A 100 -18.90 -17.64 -20.90
C ARG A 100 -20.16 -16.90 -21.34
N GLN A 101 -20.53 -17.11 -22.60
CA GLN A 101 -21.83 -16.68 -23.11
C GLN A 101 -22.92 -17.37 -22.26
N PRO A 102 -23.89 -16.62 -21.70
CA PRO A 102 -24.92 -17.24 -20.87
C PRO A 102 -25.70 -18.27 -21.68
N THR A 103 -26.01 -19.42 -21.09
CA THR A 103 -26.77 -20.50 -21.76
C THR A 103 -28.24 -20.16 -21.98
N MET A 104 -28.73 -19.12 -21.31
CA MET A 104 -30.11 -18.65 -21.42
C MET A 104 -30.20 -17.39 -22.25
N LEU A 105 -31.29 -17.28 -23.01
CA LEU A 105 -31.65 -16.07 -23.76
C LEU A 105 -31.69 -14.87 -22.80
N CYS A 106 -31.21 -13.72 -23.26
CA CYS A 106 -31.20 -12.51 -22.45
C CYS A 106 -32.64 -12.18 -21.96
N PRO A 107 -32.91 -12.11 -20.65
CA PRO A 107 -34.27 -11.94 -20.13
C PRO A 107 -34.89 -10.58 -20.49
N ARG A 108 -34.08 -9.61 -20.92
CA ARG A 108 -34.53 -8.26 -21.32
C ARG A 108 -34.98 -8.18 -22.78
N CYS A 109 -34.31 -8.87 -23.70
CA CYS A 109 -34.65 -8.79 -25.13
C CYS A 109 -35.15 -10.10 -25.72
N ARG A 110 -35.01 -11.19 -24.96
CA ARG A 110 -35.22 -12.59 -25.38
C ARG A 110 -34.53 -12.94 -26.71
N LYS A 111 -33.53 -12.16 -27.15
CA LYS A 111 -32.84 -12.29 -28.43
C LYS A 111 -31.33 -12.43 -28.20
N GLY A 112 -30.82 -13.63 -28.44
CA GLY A 112 -29.42 -13.97 -28.30
C GLY A 112 -28.97 -14.22 -26.86
N TYR A 113 -27.75 -14.73 -26.75
CA TYR A 113 -27.12 -15.16 -25.50
C TYR A 113 -26.09 -14.11 -25.07
N HIS A 114 -26.51 -13.21 -24.18
CA HIS A 114 -25.64 -12.18 -23.60
C HIS A 114 -26.21 -11.77 -22.24
N TRP A 115 -25.37 -11.24 -21.37
CA TRP A 115 -25.83 -10.77 -20.06
C TRP A 115 -26.70 -9.52 -20.17
N SER A 116 -27.67 -9.34 -19.27
CA SER A 116 -28.61 -8.21 -19.28
C SER A 116 -27.94 -6.84 -19.26
N ASN A 117 -26.72 -6.74 -18.73
CA ASN A 117 -25.92 -5.52 -18.71
C ASN A 117 -25.18 -5.23 -20.03
N GLN A 118 -25.07 -6.22 -20.91
CA GLN A 118 -24.52 -6.14 -22.27
C GLN A 118 -25.63 -6.03 -23.33
N CYS A 119 -26.89 -6.05 -22.92
CA CYS A 119 -28.04 -5.94 -23.80
C CYS A 119 -28.14 -4.54 -24.41
N ARG A 120 -27.99 -4.46 -25.74
CA ARG A 120 -28.09 -3.22 -26.54
C ARG A 120 -29.47 -3.02 -27.18
N SER A 121 -30.45 -3.89 -26.91
CA SER A 121 -31.79 -3.71 -27.47
C SER A 121 -32.46 -2.49 -26.84
N LYS A 122 -33.11 -1.68 -27.68
CA LYS A 122 -33.98 -0.58 -27.24
C LYS A 122 -35.37 -1.05 -26.80
N PHE A 123 -35.65 -2.33 -26.94
CA PHE A 123 -36.96 -2.94 -26.70
C PHE A 123 -36.85 -4.03 -25.64
N ASN A 124 -37.81 -4.05 -24.72
CA ASN A 124 -38.05 -5.13 -23.77
C ASN A 124 -39.47 -5.66 -23.98
N GLN A 125 -39.59 -6.92 -24.44
CA GLN A 125 -40.89 -7.58 -24.71
C GLN A 125 -41.91 -6.69 -25.45
N GLY A 126 -41.47 -6.06 -26.56
CA GLY A 126 -42.33 -5.19 -27.39
C GLY A 126 -42.52 -3.77 -26.87
N HIS A 127 -42.10 -3.47 -25.63
CA HIS A 127 -42.14 -2.12 -25.07
C HIS A 127 -40.82 -1.36 -25.34
N PHE A 128 -40.92 -0.13 -25.86
CA PHE A 128 -39.76 0.74 -26.06
C PHE A 128 -39.23 1.21 -24.70
N MET A 129 -37.98 0.88 -24.39
CA MET A 129 -37.32 1.34 -23.17
C MET A 129 -36.79 2.76 -23.42
N GLN A 130 -37.45 3.76 -22.83
CA GLN A 130 -36.97 5.14 -22.85
C GLN A 130 -35.63 5.20 -22.10
N GLY A 131 -34.54 5.36 -22.84
CA GLY A 131 -33.20 5.32 -22.30
C GLY A 131 -32.91 6.57 -21.47
N ASN A 132 -32.59 6.40 -20.18
CA ASN A 132 -31.92 7.46 -19.43
C ASN A 132 -30.47 7.55 -19.93
N GLY A 133 -30.26 8.39 -20.94
CA GLY A 133 -29.00 8.59 -21.66
C GLY A 133 -27.93 9.34 -20.87
N LYS A 134 -27.62 8.93 -19.64
CA LYS A 134 -26.47 9.45 -18.87
C LYS A 134 -25.78 8.35 -18.06
N ARG A 135 -25.13 7.41 -18.75
CA ARG A 135 -23.91 6.79 -18.20
C ARG A 135 -22.74 7.45 -18.92
N GLY A 136 -22.07 8.36 -18.22
CA GLY A 136 -21.01 9.21 -18.75
C GLY A 136 -19.97 8.42 -19.55
N ALA A 137 -19.44 9.06 -20.59
CA ALA A 137 -18.30 8.56 -21.33
C ALA A 137 -17.16 8.26 -20.35
N ARG A 138 -16.69 7.01 -20.31
CA ARG A 138 -15.38 6.72 -19.75
C ARG A 138 -14.35 7.42 -20.65
N PRO A 139 -13.40 8.21 -20.13
CA PRO A 139 -12.29 8.71 -20.94
C PRO A 139 -11.44 7.50 -21.33
N GLY A 140 -11.69 6.98 -22.53
CA GLY A 140 -10.85 6.01 -23.19
C GLY A 140 -10.43 6.64 -24.51
N THR A 141 -9.14 6.85 -24.67
CA THR A 141 -8.50 7.39 -25.88
C THR A 141 -9.08 6.74 -27.15
N PRO A 142 -9.39 7.49 -28.22
CA PRO A 142 -9.86 6.91 -29.46
C PRO A 142 -8.81 5.96 -30.02
N ARG A 143 -9.16 4.67 -30.14
CA ARG A 143 -8.31 3.71 -30.84
C ARG A 143 -8.52 3.94 -32.33
N VAL A 144 -7.64 4.73 -32.94
CA VAL A 144 -7.59 4.94 -34.39
C VAL A 144 -7.20 3.60 -35.02
N ASN A 145 -8.18 2.90 -35.60
CA ASN A 145 -7.91 1.72 -36.43
C ASN A 145 -7.53 2.22 -37.83
N ASN A 146 -6.25 2.45 -38.08
CA ASN A 146 -5.75 2.52 -39.46
C ASN A 146 -5.80 1.12 -40.06
N ARG A 147 -6.85 0.84 -40.82
CA ARG A 147 -6.88 -0.28 -41.76
C ARG A 147 -6.95 0.31 -43.16
N VAL A 148 -5.78 0.43 -43.77
CA VAL A 148 -5.59 0.71 -45.19
C VAL A 148 -6.36 -0.36 -45.96
N TYR A 149 -7.38 0.04 -46.71
CA TYR A 149 -7.97 -0.79 -47.76
C TYR A 149 -7.44 -0.25 -49.09
N SER A 150 -6.56 -1.05 -49.69
CA SER A 150 -6.04 -0.87 -51.04
C SER A 150 -7.19 -0.84 -52.04
N GLY A 151 -7.20 0.16 -52.92
CA GLY A 151 -8.21 0.33 -53.96
C GLY A 151 -8.19 -0.81 -54.97
N GLN A 152 -9.38 -1.33 -55.28
CA GLN A 152 -9.65 -2.01 -56.54
C GLN A 152 -10.71 -1.17 -57.26
N GLU A 153 -10.31 -0.60 -58.39
CA GLU A 153 -11.15 0.14 -59.34
C GLU A 153 -12.14 -0.83 -60.00
N MET A 154 -13.41 -0.44 -60.09
CA MET A 154 -14.45 -1.18 -60.83
C MET A 154 -14.42 -0.76 -62.31
N PRO A 155 -14.54 -1.68 -63.28
CA PRO A 155 -14.55 -1.35 -64.71
C PRO A 155 -15.88 -0.68 -65.15
N PRO A 156 -15.88 0.11 -66.24
CA PRO A 156 -17.04 0.90 -66.65
C PRO A 156 -18.13 0.06 -67.34
N VAL A 157 -19.38 0.46 -67.10
CA VAL A 157 -20.61 -0.07 -67.70
C VAL A 157 -20.74 0.44 -69.16
N PRO A 158 -21.12 -0.40 -70.13
CA PRO A 158 -21.40 0.06 -71.49
C PRO A 158 -22.81 0.66 -71.62
N VAL A 159 -22.94 1.62 -72.56
CA VAL A 159 -24.22 2.16 -73.08
C VAL A 159 -24.65 1.34 -74.29
#